data_AF-A0A969U0L6-F1
#
_entry.id   AF-A0A969U0L6-F1
#
_cell.length_a   1.000
_cell.length_b   1.000
_cell.length_c   1.000
_cell.angle_alpha   90.00
_cell.angle_beta   90.00
_cell.angle_gamma   90.00
#
_symmetry.space_group_name_H-M   'P 1'
#
loop_
_entity.id
_entity.type
_entity.pdbx_description
1 polymer ?
#
loop_
_entity_poly.entity_id
_entity_poly.type
_entity_poly.pdbx_seq_one_letter_code
_entity_poly.pdbx_strand_id
1 'polypeptide(L)'
;MLDAVEDALRATEQKLGNGNSIVSASFARLGASGRDRGENFAEIVVQLVPSEQRSIRTPEFTRAWRDAVPKMAAVQRFSITEARGGPPGRDVDVQLTGPSTEVLKRAGADLITQLGTINGVSGVADNLPYGKPELILELTPRGAAFGILYRDGRRTGAGRAGWRGRPPLCQGR
;
A
#
# COMPACT_ATOMS: atom_id res chain seq x y z
N MET A 1 -9.15 -0.10 11.50
CA MET A 1 -8.89 -0.44 10.07
C MET A 1 -8.41 -1.87 9.96
N LEU A 2 -7.33 -2.21 10.69
CA LEU A 2 -6.90 -3.58 10.88
C LEU A 2 -8.06 -4.46 11.40
N ASP A 3 -8.84 -3.92 12.32
CA ASP A 3 -10.05 -4.55 12.88
C ASP A 3 -11.06 -4.94 11.79
N ALA A 4 -11.27 -4.09 10.77
CA ALA A 4 -12.19 -4.40 9.68
C ALA A 4 -11.70 -5.57 8.81
N VAL A 5 -10.38 -5.73 8.67
CA VAL A 5 -9.78 -6.86 7.94
C VAL A 5 -9.86 -8.14 8.78
N GLU A 6 -9.65 -8.05 10.09
CA GLU A 6 -9.82 -9.16 11.04
C GLU A 6 -11.29 -9.59 11.16
N ASP A 7 -12.23 -8.65 11.19
CA ASP A 7 -13.66 -8.94 11.21
C ASP A 7 -14.10 -9.62 9.91
N ALA A 8 -13.59 -9.17 8.77
CA ALA A 8 -13.80 -9.84 7.49
C ALA A 8 -13.20 -11.27 7.47
N LEU A 9 -12.05 -11.47 8.13
CA LEU A 9 -11.43 -12.79 8.27
C LEU A 9 -12.35 -13.73 9.08
N ARG A 10 -12.84 -13.26 10.23
CA ARG A 10 -13.77 -14.01 11.09
C ARG A 10 -15.08 -14.31 10.40
N ALA A 11 -15.66 -13.34 9.68
CA ALA A 11 -16.87 -13.55 8.90
C ALA A 11 -16.68 -14.61 7.80
N THR A 12 -15.51 -14.61 7.15
CA THR A 12 -15.16 -15.62 6.14
C THR A 12 -15.01 -17.00 6.75
N GLU A 13 -14.33 -17.11 7.89
CA GLU A 13 -14.21 -18.37 8.62
C GLU A 13 -15.59 -18.90 9.06
N GLN A 14 -16.47 -18.06 9.59
CA GLN A 14 -17.82 -18.48 9.97
C GLN A 14 -18.63 -18.97 8.78
N LYS A 15 -18.50 -18.30 7.63
CA LYS A 15 -19.24 -18.64 6.40
C LYS A 15 -18.76 -19.95 5.77
N LEU A 16 -17.47 -20.23 5.82
CA LEU A 16 -16.86 -21.38 5.13
C LEU A 16 -16.55 -22.55 6.07
N GLY A 17 -16.45 -22.28 7.38
CA GLY A 17 -16.06 -23.24 8.41
C GLY A 17 -17.10 -24.31 8.67
N ASN A 18 -18.39 -24.07 8.38
CA ASN A 18 -19.48 -25.01 8.66
C ASN A 18 -19.43 -25.56 10.11
N GLY A 19 -18.98 -24.75 11.08
CA GLY A 19 -18.80 -25.15 12.48
C GLY A 19 -17.38 -25.63 12.86
N ASN A 20 -16.48 -25.83 11.89
CA ASN A 20 -15.07 -26.15 12.12
C ASN A 20 -14.19 -24.92 12.00
N SER A 21 -13.15 -24.85 12.83
CA SER A 21 -12.12 -23.82 12.73
C SER A 21 -11.23 -24.08 11.52
N ILE A 22 -11.10 -23.08 10.65
CA ILE A 22 -10.23 -23.11 9.46
C ILE A 22 -8.94 -22.33 9.73
N VAL A 23 -9.00 -21.30 10.57
CA VAL A 23 -7.85 -20.45 10.91
C VAL A 23 -7.17 -21.00 12.16
N SER A 24 -5.91 -21.41 12.02
CA SER A 24 -5.08 -21.89 13.13
C SER A 24 -4.48 -20.73 13.92
N ALA A 25 -3.94 -19.72 13.22
CA ALA A 25 -3.37 -18.54 13.83
C ALA A 25 -3.45 -17.33 12.90
N SER A 26 -3.54 -16.14 13.47
CA SER A 26 -3.44 -14.87 12.74
C SER A 26 -2.57 -13.89 13.51
N PHE A 27 -1.63 -13.24 12.83
CA PHE A 27 -0.80 -12.21 13.45
C PHE A 27 -0.57 -11.05 12.47
N ALA A 28 -0.53 -9.84 13.01
CA ALA A 28 -0.24 -8.63 12.27
C ALA A 28 1.22 -8.19 12.49
N ARG A 29 1.89 -7.81 11.41
CA ARG A 29 3.19 -7.17 11.40
C ARG A 29 3.01 -5.73 10.93
N LEU A 30 3.39 -4.79 11.77
CA LEU A 30 3.38 -3.36 11.45
C LEU A 30 4.77 -2.91 11.04
N GLY A 31 4.85 -1.93 10.14
CA GLY A 31 6.12 -1.38 9.66
C GLY A 31 6.76 -2.14 8.50
N ALA A 32 6.14 -3.24 8.03
CA ALA A 32 6.66 -4.08 6.95
C ALA A 32 5.54 -4.82 6.21
N SER A 33 5.77 -5.09 4.92
CA SER A 33 4.94 -5.95 4.06
C SER A 33 5.83 -6.62 3.02
N GLY A 34 6.01 -7.94 3.11
CA GLY A 34 6.99 -8.65 2.28
C GLY A 34 8.41 -8.08 2.42
N ARG A 35 8.95 -7.52 1.33
CA ARG A 35 10.29 -6.88 1.31
C ARG A 35 10.24 -5.37 1.60
N ASP A 36 9.06 -4.77 1.56
CA ASP A 36 8.86 -3.35 1.78
C ASP A 36 8.86 -3.03 3.28
N ARG A 37 9.46 -1.89 3.65
CA ARG A 37 9.56 -1.43 5.04
C ARG A 37 9.18 0.04 5.15
N GLY A 38 8.51 0.40 6.25
CA GLY A 38 8.11 1.77 6.56
C GLY A 38 6.85 1.82 7.43
N GLU A 39 6.65 2.93 8.14
CA GLU A 39 5.53 3.12 9.08
C GLU A 39 4.14 3.03 8.43
N ASN A 40 4.06 3.21 7.10
CA ASN A 40 2.84 3.11 6.31
C ASN A 40 2.53 1.69 5.80
N PHE A 41 3.32 0.68 6.20
CA PHE A 41 3.13 -0.72 5.78
C PHE A 41 2.60 -1.56 6.95
N ALA A 42 1.71 -2.49 6.61
CA ALA A 42 1.23 -3.53 7.52
C ALA A 42 0.95 -4.81 6.73
N GLU A 43 1.16 -5.94 7.38
CA GLU A 43 0.96 -7.29 6.83
C GLU A 43 0.20 -8.13 7.86
N ILE A 44 -0.86 -8.82 7.42
CA ILE A 44 -1.54 -9.82 8.24
C ILE A 44 -1.17 -11.18 7.68
N VAL A 45 -0.58 -12.02 8.51
CA VAL A 45 -0.29 -13.41 8.17
C VAL A 45 -1.35 -14.28 8.83
N VAL A 46 -2.03 -15.06 8.00
CA VAL A 46 -3.06 -16.01 8.43
C VAL A 46 -2.57 -17.41 8.14
N GLN A 47 -2.47 -18.23 9.18
CA GLN A 47 -2.17 -19.65 9.08
C GLN A 47 -3.48 -20.42 9.10
N LEU A 48 -3.75 -21.14 8.02
CA LEU A 48 -4.89 -22.06 7.94
C LEU A 48 -4.50 -23.43 8.50
N VAL A 49 -5.49 -24.17 9.00
CA VAL A 49 -5.32 -25.60 9.34
C VAL A 49 -4.84 -26.41 8.12
N PRO A 50 -4.14 -27.54 8.33
CA PRO A 50 -3.65 -28.40 7.25
C PRO A 50 -4.75 -28.78 6.26
N SER A 51 -4.39 -28.95 4.99
CA SER A 51 -5.35 -29.21 3.90
C SER A 51 -6.18 -30.49 4.10
N GLU A 52 -5.63 -31.47 4.81
CA GLU A 52 -6.24 -32.76 5.11
C GLU A 52 -7.37 -32.64 6.14
N GLN A 53 -7.36 -31.58 6.94
CA GLN A 53 -8.29 -31.35 8.04
C GLN A 53 -9.38 -30.32 7.68
N ARG A 54 -9.39 -29.82 6.45
CA ARG A 54 -10.36 -28.83 5.96
C ARG A 54 -11.01 -29.28 4.65
N SER A 55 -12.27 -28.92 4.49
CA SER A 55 -13.03 -29.14 3.25
C SER A 55 -12.79 -28.05 2.19
N ILE A 56 -12.31 -26.88 2.59
CA ILE A 56 -12.11 -25.69 1.75
C ILE A 56 -10.66 -25.60 1.28
N ARG A 57 -10.45 -25.20 0.02
CA ARG A 57 -9.10 -24.92 -0.52
C ARG A 57 -8.68 -23.47 -0.25
N THR A 58 -7.37 -23.22 -0.10
CA THR A 58 -6.83 -21.86 0.11
C THR A 58 -7.33 -20.83 -0.92
N PRO A 59 -7.35 -21.12 -2.24
CA PRO A 59 -7.88 -20.20 -3.27
C PRO A 59 -9.31 -19.74 -3.05
N GLU A 60 -10.16 -20.65 -2.59
CA GLU A 60 -11.57 -20.36 -2.32
C GLU A 60 -11.70 -19.46 -1.08
N PHE A 61 -10.95 -19.77 -0.02
CA PHE A 61 -10.90 -18.96 1.19
C PHE A 61 -10.36 -17.54 0.91
N THR A 62 -9.24 -17.42 0.21
CA THR A 62 -8.62 -16.13 -0.15
C THR A 62 -9.57 -15.26 -0.96
N ARG A 63 -10.30 -15.85 -1.91
CA ARG A 63 -11.28 -15.12 -2.74
C ARG A 63 -12.45 -14.64 -1.89
N ALA A 64 -13.04 -15.52 -1.08
CA ALA A 64 -14.14 -15.16 -0.20
C ALA A 64 -13.74 -14.07 0.81
N TRP A 65 -12.53 -14.15 1.37
CA TRP A 65 -12.02 -13.13 2.28
C TRP A 65 -11.81 -11.80 1.57
N ARG A 66 -11.25 -11.81 0.36
CA ARG A 66 -11.09 -10.59 -0.46
C ARG A 66 -12.42 -9.92 -0.75
N ASP A 67 -13.46 -10.70 -1.04
CA ASP A 67 -14.81 -10.20 -1.33
C ASP A 67 -15.53 -9.69 -0.06
N ALA A 68 -15.17 -10.21 1.12
CA ALA A 68 -15.71 -9.77 2.40
C ALA A 68 -15.05 -8.50 2.96
N VAL A 69 -13.81 -8.20 2.59
CA VAL A 69 -13.10 -7.02 3.08
C VAL A 69 -13.72 -5.75 2.49
N PRO A 70 -14.17 -4.79 3.33
CA PRO A 70 -14.74 -3.55 2.85
C PRO A 70 -13.69 -2.67 2.16
N LYS A 71 -14.13 -1.82 1.23
CA LYS A 71 -13.25 -0.85 0.58
C LYS A 71 -12.78 0.20 1.59
N MET A 72 -11.48 0.20 1.90
CA MET A 72 -10.87 1.11 2.87
C MET A 72 -10.37 2.39 2.17
N ALA A 73 -10.93 3.55 2.51
CA ALA A 73 -10.58 4.82 1.85
C ALA A 73 -9.15 5.31 2.13
N ALA A 74 -8.54 4.90 3.25
CA ALA A 74 -7.19 5.32 3.65
C ALA A 74 -6.07 4.39 3.15
N VAL A 75 -6.41 3.29 2.46
CA VAL A 75 -5.43 2.28 2.00
C VAL A 75 -5.13 2.50 0.54
N GLN A 76 -3.87 2.82 0.22
CA GLN A 76 -3.43 2.97 -1.16
C GLN A 76 -3.30 1.64 -1.90
N ARG A 77 -2.85 0.59 -1.20
CA ARG A 77 -2.66 -0.74 -1.78
C ARG A 77 -3.09 -1.81 -0.79
N PHE A 78 -3.96 -2.70 -1.25
CA PHE A 78 -4.40 -3.88 -0.51
C PHE A 78 -4.28 -5.11 -1.41
N SER A 79 -3.64 -6.15 -0.90
CA SER A 79 -3.51 -7.42 -1.61
C SER A 79 -3.56 -8.57 -0.62
N ILE A 80 -4.29 -9.62 -0.98
CA ILE A 80 -4.28 -10.89 -0.26
C ILE A 80 -3.61 -11.90 -1.18
N THR A 81 -2.52 -12.49 -0.71
CA THR A 81 -1.71 -13.44 -1.48
C THR A 81 -1.54 -14.73 -0.69
N GLU A 82 -1.52 -15.84 -1.40
CA GLU A 82 -1.27 -17.15 -0.81
C GLU A 82 0.21 -17.45 -0.79
N ALA A 83 0.67 -18.06 0.29
CA ALA A 83 1.99 -18.67 0.30
C ALA A 83 1.97 -19.87 -0.66
N ARG A 84 2.58 -19.71 -1.83
CA ARG A 84 2.75 -20.77 -2.83
C ARG A 84 4.18 -21.29 -2.75
N GLY A 85 4.34 -22.62 -2.74
CA GLY A 85 5.65 -23.25 -2.90
C GLY A 85 6.16 -23.04 -4.33
N GLY A 86 7.39 -22.57 -4.47
CA GLY A 86 8.03 -22.32 -5.76
C GLY A 86 8.98 -21.12 -5.69
N PRO A 87 9.80 -20.90 -6.73
CA PRO A 87 10.61 -19.69 -6.82
C PRO A 87 9.71 -18.44 -6.70
N PRO A 88 10.12 -17.43 -5.92
CA PRO A 88 9.32 -16.22 -5.78
C PRO A 88 9.22 -15.51 -7.15
N GLY A 89 8.00 -15.20 -7.58
CA GLY A 89 7.75 -14.48 -8.82
C GLY A 89 6.25 -14.22 -9.03
N ARG A 90 5.92 -13.09 -9.65
CA ARG A 90 4.55 -12.83 -10.13
C ARG A 90 4.36 -13.55 -11.46
N ASP A 91 3.14 -14.00 -11.74
CA ASP A 91 2.80 -14.63 -13.02
C ASP A 91 3.03 -13.67 -14.20
N VAL A 92 2.84 -12.37 -13.96
CA VAL A 92 3.12 -11.28 -14.91
C VAL A 92 3.86 -10.16 -14.19
N ASP A 93 5.00 -9.75 -14.73
CA ASP A 93 5.74 -8.57 -14.31
C ASP A 93 6.02 -7.68 -15.52
N VAL A 94 5.70 -6.40 -15.41
CA VAL A 94 5.87 -5.41 -16.49
C VAL A 94 6.69 -4.25 -15.97
N GLN A 95 7.81 -3.99 -16.63
CA GLN A 95 8.69 -2.87 -16.31
C GLN A 95 8.51 -1.76 -17.34
N LEU A 96 8.10 -0.58 -16.86
CA LEU A 96 8.01 0.63 -17.67
C LEU A 96 9.28 1.47 -17.46
N THR A 97 9.89 1.93 -18.56
CA THR A 97 11.10 2.75 -18.54
C THR A 97 10.87 4.02 -19.34
N GLY A 98 11.29 5.16 -18.81
CA GLY A 98 11.11 6.45 -19.46
C GLY A 98 11.67 7.62 -18.63
N PRO A 99 11.74 8.83 -19.21
CA PRO A 99 12.41 9.97 -18.57
C PRO A 99 11.55 10.72 -17.54
N SER A 100 10.22 10.59 -17.60
CA SER A 100 9.29 11.32 -16.72
C SER A 100 8.52 10.35 -15.84
N THR A 101 8.66 10.52 -14.51
CA THR A 101 7.93 9.74 -13.50
C THR A 101 6.42 9.95 -13.59
N GLU A 102 5.97 11.15 -13.94
CA GLU A 102 4.55 11.45 -14.11
C GLU A 102 3.95 10.71 -15.30
N VAL A 103 4.68 10.64 -16.42
CA VAL A 103 4.26 9.87 -17.60
C VAL A 103 4.23 8.38 -17.27
N LEU A 104 5.26 7.86 -16.58
CA LEU A 104 5.31 6.47 -16.14
C LEU A 104 4.14 6.13 -15.20
N LYS A 105 3.76 7.04 -14.32
CA LYS A 105 2.64 6.83 -13.40
C LYS A 105 1.31 6.72 -14.14
N ARG A 106 1.06 7.62 -15.10
CA ARG A 106 -0.14 7.58 -15.95
C ARG A 106 -0.19 6.28 -16.78
N ALA A 107 0.90 5.94 -17.46
CA ALA A 107 1.00 4.71 -18.23
C ALA A 107 0.78 3.44 -17.37
N GLY A 108 1.28 3.44 -16.13
CA GLY A 108 1.03 2.35 -15.17
C GLY A 108 -0.44 2.24 -14.78
N ALA A 109 -1.12 3.37 -14.52
CA ALA A 109 -2.55 3.39 -14.21
C ALA A 109 -3.42 2.90 -15.39
N ASP A 110 -3.05 3.29 -16.61
CA ASP A 110 -3.72 2.83 -17.83
C ASP A 110 -3.55 1.31 -18.00
N LEU A 111 -2.32 0.80 -17.80
CA LEU A 111 -2.03 -0.62 -17.89
C LEU A 111 -2.81 -1.43 -16.83
N ILE A 112 -2.91 -0.95 -15.59
CA ILE A 112 -3.73 -1.59 -14.55
C ILE A 112 -5.18 -1.68 -15.00
N THR A 113 -5.72 -0.61 -15.57
CA THR A 113 -7.10 -0.55 -16.04
C THR A 113 -7.35 -1.57 -17.15
N GLN A 114 -6.44 -1.68 -18.12
CA GLN A 114 -6.52 -2.65 -19.22
C GLN A 114 -6.36 -4.10 -18.74
N LEU A 115 -5.39 -4.38 -17.86
CA LEU A 115 -5.20 -5.73 -17.33
C LEU A 115 -6.36 -6.18 -16.44
N GLY A 116 -7.06 -5.24 -15.80
CA GLY A 116 -8.25 -5.51 -15.01
C GLY A 116 -9.45 -6.02 -15.83
N THR A 117 -9.46 -5.84 -17.16
CA THR A 117 -10.54 -6.35 -18.02
C THR A 117 -10.33 -7.80 -18.46
N ILE A 118 -9.15 -8.38 -18.21
CA ILE A 118 -8.81 -9.73 -18.64
C ILE A 118 -9.28 -10.75 -17.59
N ASN A 119 -10.17 -11.66 -17.99
CA ASN A 119 -10.62 -12.75 -17.12
C ASN A 119 -9.45 -13.61 -16.64
N GLY A 120 -9.36 -13.82 -15.32
CA GLY A 120 -8.30 -14.60 -14.69
C GLY A 120 -7.11 -13.77 -14.19
N VAL A 121 -7.00 -12.50 -14.59
CA VAL A 121 -6.01 -11.58 -14.04
C VAL A 121 -6.55 -10.99 -12.73
N SER A 122 -5.74 -11.04 -11.67
CA SER A 122 -6.11 -10.48 -10.38
C SER A 122 -4.89 -9.92 -9.66
N GLY A 123 -5.11 -8.98 -8.73
CA GLY A 123 -4.02 -8.40 -7.93
C GLY A 123 -3.08 -7.48 -8.72
N VAL A 124 -3.57 -6.85 -9.80
CA VAL A 124 -2.78 -5.90 -10.61
C VAL A 124 -2.53 -4.63 -9.78
N ALA A 125 -1.27 -4.24 -9.65
CA ALA A 125 -0.86 -3.04 -8.93
C ALA A 125 0.49 -2.54 -9.44
N ASP A 126 0.69 -1.22 -9.37
CA ASP A 126 1.98 -0.58 -9.60
C ASP A 126 2.77 -0.42 -8.29
N ASN A 127 4.07 -0.17 -8.43
CA ASN A 127 5.00 0.07 -7.34
C ASN A 127 5.57 1.50 -7.32
N LEU A 128 4.99 2.42 -8.10
CA LEU A 128 5.43 3.82 -8.20
C LEU A 128 4.48 4.70 -7.35
N PRO A 129 4.86 5.08 -6.12
CA PRO A 129 4.02 5.92 -5.27
C PRO A 129 3.93 7.35 -5.82
N TYR A 130 2.82 8.03 -5.52
CA TYR A 130 2.62 9.46 -5.88
C TYR A 130 3.53 10.45 -5.11
N GLY A 131 4.52 9.96 -4.37
CA GLY A 131 5.38 10.78 -3.51
C GLY A 131 4.68 11.24 -2.22
N LYS A 132 5.46 11.67 -1.22
CA LYS A 132 4.92 12.30 -0.01
C LYS A 132 4.73 13.80 -0.29
N PRO A 133 3.73 14.45 0.34
CA PRO A 133 3.64 15.90 0.29
C PRO A 133 4.90 16.53 0.89
N GLU A 134 5.63 17.31 0.10
CA GLU A 134 6.80 18.06 0.56
C GLU A 134 6.46 19.54 0.73
N LEU A 135 6.83 20.10 1.88
CA LEU A 135 6.75 21.53 2.11
C LEU A 135 8.06 22.16 1.65
N ILE A 136 8.03 22.82 0.50
CA ILE A 136 9.17 23.59 0.01
C ILE A 136 9.12 24.97 0.66
N LEU A 137 10.15 25.27 1.45
CA LEU A 137 10.34 26.57 2.07
C LEU A 137 11.26 27.42 1.19
N GLU A 138 10.73 28.49 0.63
CA GLU A 138 11.52 29.47 -0.10
C GLU A 138 11.82 30.67 0.80
N LEU A 139 13.08 31.10 0.81
CA LEU A 139 13.52 32.28 1.56
C LEU A 139 13.07 33.54 0.84
N THR A 140 12.46 34.47 1.56
CA THR A 140 12.08 35.77 0.96
C THR A 140 13.31 36.67 0.81
N PRO A 141 13.31 37.63 -0.15
CA PRO A 141 14.41 38.61 -0.30
C PRO A 141 14.69 39.40 0.98
N ARG A 142 13.64 39.68 1.79
CA ARG A 142 13.78 40.31 3.11
C ARG A 142 14.48 39.38 4.11
N GLY A 143 14.16 38.08 4.10
CA GLY A 143 14.84 37.07 4.92
C GLY A 143 16.33 36.90 4.56
N ALA A 144 16.69 36.97 3.28
CA ALA A 144 18.08 36.97 2.85
C ALA A 144 18.86 38.20 3.35
N ALA A 145 18.23 39.39 3.30
CA ALA A 145 18.82 40.64 3.78
C ALA A 145 19.07 40.68 5.30
N PHE A 146 18.32 39.89 6.09
CA PHE A 146 18.51 39.74 7.53
C PHE A 146 19.57 38.70 7.92
N GLY A 147 20.37 38.19 6.98
CA GLY A 147 21.50 37.31 7.26
C GLY A 147 21.09 35.88 7.62
N ILE A 148 19.89 35.44 7.23
CA ILE A 148 19.45 34.06 7.41
C ILE A 148 20.24 33.18 6.41
N LEU A 149 21.36 32.62 6.87
CA LEU A 149 22.16 31.70 6.07
C LEU A 149 21.51 30.31 6.07
N TYR A 150 21.16 29.81 4.87
CA TYR A 150 20.78 28.41 4.68
C TYR A 150 22.04 27.56 4.80
N ARG A 151 22.41 27.18 6.03
CA ARG A 151 23.44 26.17 6.27
C ARG A 151 22.77 24.94 6.89
N ASP A 152 22.58 23.95 6.02
CA ASP A 152 22.44 22.53 6.37
C ASP A 152 21.49 22.23 7.55
N GLY A 153 20.19 22.31 7.27
CA GLY A 153 19.15 21.56 8.00
C GLY A 153 18.88 21.93 9.45
N ARG A 154 19.58 22.88 10.07
CA ARG A 154 19.34 23.28 11.47
C ARG A 154 18.77 24.68 11.60
N ARG A 155 17.59 24.72 12.24
CA ARG A 155 16.80 25.91 12.52
C ARG A 155 17.44 26.73 13.65
N THR A 156 18.14 27.80 13.31
CA THR A 156 18.62 28.80 14.27
C THR A 156 18.08 30.19 13.88
N GLY A 157 17.09 30.69 14.64
CA GLY A 157 16.78 32.13 14.68
C GLY A 157 15.50 32.64 14.00
N ALA A 158 14.64 33.22 14.83
CA ALA A 158 13.66 34.31 14.65
C ALA A 158 12.72 34.38 13.42
N GLY A 159 11.42 34.18 13.69
CA GLY A 159 10.31 34.89 13.04
C GLY A 159 9.71 34.24 11.79
N ARG A 160 8.38 34.00 11.81
CA ARG A 160 7.58 33.57 10.62
C ARG A 160 7.65 34.54 9.44
N ALA A 161 8.22 35.74 9.61
CA ALA A 161 8.23 36.81 8.62
C ALA A 161 9.23 36.60 7.46
N GLY A 162 10.21 35.71 7.60
CA GLY A 162 11.28 35.50 6.61
C GLY A 162 10.99 34.44 5.53
N TRP A 163 9.97 33.60 5.73
CA TRP A 163 9.74 32.38 4.94
C TRP A 163 8.32 32.36 4.39
N ARG A 164 8.15 32.05 3.10
CA ARG A 164 6.84 31.71 2.53
C ARG A 164 6.84 30.21 2.24
N GLY A 165 5.92 29.49 2.89
CA GLY A 165 5.59 28.13 2.45
C GLY A 165 4.77 28.22 1.17
N ARG A 166 5.19 27.53 0.11
CA ARG A 166 4.26 27.22 -0.98
C ARG A 166 3.36 26.09 -0.48
N PRO A 167 2.03 26.13 -0.71
CA PRO A 167 1.19 24.98 -0.39
C PRO A 167 1.74 23.74 -1.09
N PRO A 168 1.55 22.54 -0.52
CA PRO A 168 1.98 21.31 -1.17
C PRO A 168 1.43 21.31 -2.59
N LEU A 169 2.26 20.89 -3.55
CA LEU A 169 1.80 20.65 -4.91
C LEU A 169 0.79 19.51 -4.85
N CYS A 170 -0.49 19.84 -4.61
CA CYS A 170 -1.60 18.95 -4.89
C CYS A 170 -1.63 18.79 -6.42
N GLN A 171 -0.93 17.78 -6.92
CA GLN A 171 -1.09 17.36 -8.30
C GLN A 171 -2.54 16.87 -8.46
N GLY A 172 -3.18 17.41 -9.50
CA GLY A 172 -4.63 17.41 -9.71
C GLY A 172 -5.30 16.04 -9.61
N ARG A 173 -6.55 16.10 -9.18
CA ARG A 173 -7.53 15.02 -9.09
C ARG A 173 -7.90 14.50 -10.48
#